data_AF-A0A2H5VF94-F1
#
_entry.id   AF-A0A2H5VF94-F1
#
_cell.length_a   1.000
_cell.length_b   1.000
_cell.length_c   1.000
_cell.angle_alpha   90.00
_cell.angle_beta   90.00
_cell.angle_gamma   90.00
#
_symmetry.space_group_name_H-M   'P 1'
#
loop_
_entity.id
_entity.type
_entity.pdbx_description
1 polymer ?
#
loop_
_entity_poly.entity_id
_entity_poly.type
_entity_poly.pdbx_seq_one_letter_code
_entity_poly.pdbx_strand_id
1 'polypeptide(L)'
;MDKLGGLAKNLPITAIASMVGFLTLMGVPPTLGFQAEWLLFLGAFQVPLQTNDYFRLLLAYLALTSTILTTAYSLNTMRKIFFGPRPQELKEIKEAPLVITIPLLIITLLTIIFGIYPNLFTEKLLPLTYSRVRG
;
A
#
# COMPACT_ATOMS: atom_id res chain seq x y z
N MET A 1 8.01 -3.51 -20.10
CA MET A 1 7.12 -4.38 -19.30
C MET A 1 6.28 -5.22 -20.26
N ASP A 2 6.92 -5.72 -21.32
CA ASP A 2 6.19 -6.00 -22.57
C ASP A 2 5.81 -7.49 -22.69
N LYS A 3 6.11 -8.26 -21.64
CA LYS A 3 5.85 -9.68 -21.51
C LYS A 3 4.70 -10.01 -20.55
N LEU A 4 4.08 -9.02 -19.90
CA LEU A 4 2.97 -9.19 -18.97
C LEU A 4 1.84 -8.23 -19.33
N GLY A 5 0.63 -8.76 -19.54
CA GLY A 5 -0.54 -7.95 -19.88
C GLY A 5 -1.81 -8.79 -19.98
N GLY A 6 -2.95 -8.18 -19.66
CA GLY A 6 -4.27 -8.82 -19.79
C GLY A 6 -4.50 -10.00 -18.83
N LEU A 7 -3.81 -10.00 -17.68
CA LEU A 7 -3.83 -11.11 -16.72
C LEU A 7 -5.14 -11.22 -15.93
N ALA A 8 -5.90 -10.13 -15.79
CA ALA A 8 -7.11 -10.09 -14.95
C ALA A 8 -8.16 -11.14 -15.36
N LYS A 9 -8.24 -11.49 -16.65
CA LYS A 9 -9.23 -12.47 -17.16
C LYS A 9 -8.92 -13.91 -16.76
N ASN A 10 -7.64 -14.26 -16.62
CA ASN A 10 -7.20 -15.63 -16.32
C ASN A 10 -6.85 -15.84 -14.85
N LEU A 11 -6.53 -14.74 -14.15
CA LEU A 11 -6.11 -14.73 -12.76
C LEU A 11 -7.02 -13.78 -11.94
N PRO A 12 -8.34 -13.98 -11.90
CA PRO A 12 -9.26 -13.05 -11.22
C PRO A 12 -8.97 -12.88 -9.73
N ILE A 13 -8.66 -13.96 -9.00
CA ILE A 13 -8.39 -13.93 -7.56
C ILE A 13 -7.05 -13.22 -7.31
N THR A 14 -6.01 -13.63 -8.03
CA THR A 14 -4.69 -13.01 -7.90
C THR A 14 -4.73 -11.54 -8.33
N ALA A 15 -5.52 -11.19 -9.36
CA ALA A 15 -5.72 -9.82 -9.79
C ALA A 15 -6.39 -8.97 -8.71
N ILE A 16 -7.48 -9.44 -8.11
CA ILE A 16 -8.16 -8.72 -7.02
C ILE A 16 -7.21 -8.50 -5.83
N ALA A 17 -6.53 -9.56 -5.39
CA ALA A 17 -5.58 -9.47 -4.28
C ALA A 17 -4.42 -8.49 -4.58
N SER A 18 -3.89 -8.55 -5.80
CA SER A 18 -2.84 -7.63 -6.25
C SER A 18 -3.34 -6.19 -6.37
N MET A 19 -4.56 -5.98 -6.84
CA MET A 19 -5.19 -4.65 -6.89
C MET A 19 -5.29 -4.05 -5.49
N VAL A 20 -5.74 -4.83 -4.49
CA VAL A 20 -5.74 -4.38 -3.10
C VAL A 20 -4.31 -4.08 -2.62
N GLY A 21 -3.33 -4.90 -2.99
CA GLY A 21 -1.92 -4.63 -2.71
C GLY A 21 -1.43 -3.30 -3.31
N PHE A 22 -1.76 -3.02 -4.57
CA PHE A 22 -1.45 -1.75 -5.22
C PHE A 22 -2.16 -0.57 -4.54
N LEU A 23 -3.44 -0.71 -4.18
CA LEU A 23 -4.17 0.31 -3.43
C LEU A 23 -3.53 0.59 -2.07
N THR A 24 -2.98 -0.45 -1.44
CA THR A 24 -2.26 -0.34 -0.16
C THR A 24 -0.94 0.40 -0.34
N LEU A 25 -0.19 0.08 -1.39
CA LEU A 25 1.04 0.77 -1.75
C LEU A 25 0.81 2.25 -2.10
N MET A 26 -0.35 2.57 -2.68
CA MET A 26 -0.75 3.93 -3.04
C MET A 26 -1.35 4.72 -1.87
N GLY A 27 -1.50 4.12 -0.69
CA GLY A 27 -2.09 4.79 0.47
C GLY A 27 -3.57 5.16 0.30
N VAL A 28 -4.40 4.28 -0.27
CA VAL A 28 -5.83 4.59 -0.47
C VAL A 28 -6.65 4.31 0.82
N PRO A 29 -7.61 5.17 1.22
CA PRO A 29 -8.27 5.15 2.54
C PRO A 29 -8.95 3.88 3.10
N PRO A 30 -9.31 2.81 2.36
CA PRO A 30 -9.74 1.57 3.01
C PRO A 30 -8.58 0.61 3.33
N THR A 31 -7.31 1.01 3.12
CA THR A 31 -6.14 0.12 3.26
C THR A 31 -5.26 0.50 4.45
N LEU A 32 -4.58 -0.49 5.03
CA LEU A 32 -3.61 -0.27 6.11
C LEU A 32 -2.47 0.68 5.69
N GLY A 33 -2.10 0.70 4.41
CA GLY A 33 -1.07 1.61 3.89
C GLY A 33 -1.42 3.09 4.07
N PHE A 34 -2.70 3.46 3.87
CA PHE A 34 -3.16 4.83 4.13
C PHE A 34 -2.97 5.24 5.59
N GLN A 35 -3.32 4.36 6.54
CA GLN A 35 -3.21 4.67 7.97
C GLN A 35 -1.75 4.90 8.38
N ALA A 36 -0.83 4.11 7.81
CA ALA A 36 0.60 4.29 8.04
C ALA A 36 1.12 5.62 7.48
N GLU A 37 0.79 5.95 6.23
CA GLU A 37 1.19 7.22 5.62
C GLU A 37 0.55 8.43 6.32
N TRP A 38 -0.71 8.31 6.74
CA TRP A 38 -1.41 9.37 7.47
C TRP A 38 -0.70 9.72 8.79
N LEU A 39 -0.37 8.71 9.60
CA LEU A 39 0.39 8.90 10.84
C LEU A 39 1.79 9.48 10.58
N LEU A 40 2.45 9.01 9.51
CA LEU A 40 3.76 9.51 9.11
C LEU A 40 3.70 10.99 8.76
N PHE A 41 2.75 11.41 7.93
CA PHE A 41 2.61 12.81 7.53
C PHE A 41 2.17 13.70 8.70
N LEU A 42 1.26 13.23 9.56
CA LEU A 42 0.90 13.95 10.79
C LEU A 42 2.14 14.26 11.62
N GLY A 43 2.99 13.26 11.88
CA GLY A 43 4.25 13.47 12.62
C GLY A 43 5.26 14.34 11.89
N ALA A 44 5.41 14.14 10.58
CA ALA A 44 6.38 14.83 9.75
C ALA A 44 6.06 16.33 9.58
N PHE A 45 4.79 16.73 9.61
CA PHE A 45 4.39 18.13 9.52
C PHE A 45 4.15 18.79 10.88
N GLN A 46 3.56 18.11 11.86
CA GLN A 46 3.22 18.75 13.14
C GLN A 46 4.43 19.21 13.94
N VAL A 47 5.46 18.36 14.10
CA VAL A 47 6.63 18.70 14.91
C VAL A 47 7.42 19.87 14.31
N PRO A 48 7.78 19.85 13.01
CA PRO A 48 8.59 20.93 12.43
C PRO A 48 7.87 22.28 12.31
N LEU A 49 6.54 22.28 12.12
CA LEU A 49 5.73 23.51 12.11
C LEU A 49 5.74 24.20 13.48
N GLN A 50 5.79 23.43 14.58
CA GLN A 50 5.83 23.98 15.94
C GLN A 50 7.23 24.48 16.31
N THR A 51 8.29 23.83 15.82
CA THR A 51 9.69 24.17 16.15
C THR A 51 10.35 25.12 15.14
N ASN A 52 9.64 25.55 14.09
CA ASN A 52 10.17 26.30 12.95
C ASN A 52 11.43 25.64 12.31
N ASP A 53 11.48 24.31 12.29
CA ASP A 53 12.60 23.57 11.71
C ASP A 53 12.38 23.41 10.19
N TYR A 54 12.90 24.37 9.43
CA TYR A 54 12.77 24.41 7.98
C TYR A 54 13.40 23.20 7.27
N PHE A 55 14.43 22.57 7.85
CA PHE A 55 15.07 21.40 7.25
C PHE A 55 14.13 20.19 7.32
N ARG A 56 13.51 19.95 8.49
CA ARG A 56 12.54 18.86 8.63
C ARG A 56 11.26 19.08 7.81
N LEU A 57 10.82 20.34 7.67
CA LEU A 57 9.70 20.68 6.77
C LEU A 57 10.02 20.32 5.31
N LEU A 58 11.23 20.63 4.84
CA LEU A 58 11.67 20.25 3.49
C LEU A 58 11.62 18.73 3.29
N LEU A 59 12.08 17.95 4.26
CA LEU A 59 12.00 16.49 4.22
C LEU A 59 10.56 15.98 4.15
N ALA A 60 9.64 16.61 4.89
CA ALA A 60 8.22 16.26 4.85
C ALA A 60 7.60 16.51 3.47
N TYR A 61 7.94 17.61 2.81
CA TYR A 61 7.52 17.88 1.42
C TYR A 61 8.14 16.88 0.42
N LEU A 62 9.40 16.51 0.59
CA LEU A 62 10.04 15.49 -0.25
C LEU A 62 9.38 14.12 -0.07
N ALA A 63 9.04 13.74 1.16
CA ALA A 63 8.29 12.51 1.43
C ALA A 63 6.91 12.54 0.73
N LEU A 64 6.19 13.65 0.81
CA LEU A 64 4.89 13.81 0.15
C LEU A 64 4.99 13.70 -1.38
N THR A 65 5.98 14.35 -1.99
CA THR A 65 6.21 14.23 -3.44
C THR A 65 6.62 12.82 -3.85
N SER A 66 7.41 12.12 -3.03
CA SER A 66 7.76 10.71 -3.24
C SER A 66 6.52 9.81 -3.25
N THR A 67 5.59 9.98 -2.32
CA THR A 67 4.32 9.23 -2.30
C THR A 67 3.48 9.48 -3.55
N ILE A 68 3.41 10.73 -4.04
CA ILE A 68 2.70 11.06 -5.29
C ILE A 68 3.34 10.33 -6.48
N LEU A 69 4.68 10.34 -6.58
CA LEU A 69 5.39 9.61 -7.63
C LEU A 69 5.15 8.11 -7.54
N THR A 70 5.20 7.56 -6.32
CA THR A 70 4.88 6.16 -6.00
C THR A 70 3.50 5.78 -6.51
N THR A 71 2.53 6.62 -6.25
CA THR A 71 1.15 6.43 -6.68
C THR A 71 1.03 6.44 -8.20
N ALA A 72 1.67 7.41 -8.87
CA ALA A 72 1.60 7.57 -10.32
C ALA A 72 2.19 6.37 -11.08
N TYR A 73 3.40 5.91 -10.71
CA TYR A 73 4.00 4.78 -11.41
C TYR A 73 3.31 3.45 -11.06
N SER A 74 2.82 3.30 -9.82
CA SER A 74 2.14 2.09 -9.36
C SER A 74 0.83 1.88 -10.09
N LEU A 75 0.05 2.95 -10.28
CA LEU A 75 -1.18 2.91 -11.07
C LEU A 75 -0.91 2.53 -12.54
N ASN A 76 0.12 3.12 -13.15
CA ASN A 76 0.51 2.78 -14.52
C ASN A 76 0.96 1.31 -14.64
N THR A 77 1.67 0.82 -13.63
CA THR A 77 2.14 -0.57 -13.54
C THR A 77 0.99 -1.54 -13.42
N MET A 78 0.07 -1.29 -12.47
CA MET A 78 -1.15 -2.08 -12.29
C MET A 78 -1.97 -2.13 -13.58
N ARG A 79 -2.14 -0.98 -14.26
CA ARG A 79 -2.86 -0.91 -15.54
C ARG A 79 -2.19 -1.78 -16.61
N LYS A 80 -0.87 -1.72 -16.75
CA LYS A 80 -0.12 -2.51 -17.75
C LYS A 80 -0.22 -4.01 -17.48
N ILE A 81 -0.03 -4.43 -16.24
CA ILE A 81 0.00 -5.86 -15.86
C ILE A 81 -1.38 -6.52 -16.03
N PHE A 82 -2.44 -5.89 -15.52
CA PHE A 82 -3.76 -6.52 -15.45
C PHE A 82 -4.68 -6.17 -16.62
N PHE A 83 -4.59 -4.93 -17.13
CA PHE A 83 -5.48 -4.39 -18.15
C PHE A 83 -4.78 -4.07 -19.48
N GLY A 84 -3.48 -4.35 -19.60
CA GLY A 84 -2.71 -4.14 -20.83
C GLY A 84 -3.02 -5.17 -21.93
N PRO A 85 -2.49 -4.96 -23.15
CA PRO A 85 -2.63 -5.92 -24.25
C PRO A 85 -1.94 -7.24 -23.89
N ARG A 86 -2.58 -8.36 -24.23
CA ARG A 86 -2.09 -9.70 -23.87
C ARG A 86 -1.01 -10.17 -24.85
N PRO A 87 0.22 -10.49 -24.38
CA PRO A 87 1.23 -11.15 -25.19
C PRO A 87 0.77 -12.54 -25.67
N GLN A 88 1.13 -12.93 -26.89
CA GLN A 88 0.76 -14.22 -27.48
C GLN A 88 1.36 -15.44 -26.74
N GLU A 89 2.43 -15.23 -25.99
CA GLU A 89 3.12 -16.27 -25.20
C GLU A 89 2.36 -16.67 -23.93
N LEU A 90 1.40 -15.86 -23.47
CA LEU A 90 0.65 -16.07 -22.23
C LEU A 90 -0.69 -16.78 -22.47
N LYS A 91 -0.77 -17.82 -23.30
CA LYS A 91 -2.06 -18.47 -23.66
C LYS A 91 -2.64 -19.36 -22.55
N GLU A 92 -1.80 -20.09 -21.80
CA GLU A 92 -2.25 -21.03 -20.77
C GLU A 92 -1.78 -20.61 -19.38
N ILE A 93 -2.48 -19.64 -18.79
CA ILE A 93 -2.25 -19.24 -17.40
C ILE A 93 -3.48 -19.61 -16.58
N LYS A 94 -3.23 -20.32 -15.47
CA LYS A 94 -4.21 -20.70 -14.46
C LYS A 94 -3.84 -20.05 -13.13
N GLU A 95 -4.82 -19.94 -12.25
CA GLU A 95 -4.63 -19.44 -10.88
C GLU A 95 -3.56 -20.21 -10.12
N ALA A 96 -2.95 -19.50 -9.17
CA ALA A 96 -1.97 -20.10 -8.28
C ALA A 96 -2.60 -21.22 -7.44
N PRO A 97 -1.84 -22.27 -7.09
CA PRO A 97 -2.30 -23.31 -6.17
C PRO A 97 -2.82 -22.72 -4.85
N LEU A 98 -3.79 -23.38 -4.22
CA LEU A 98 -4.42 -22.91 -2.98
C LEU A 98 -3.43 -22.60 -1.86
N VAL A 99 -2.30 -23.32 -1.81
CA VAL A 99 -1.23 -23.11 -0.84
C VAL A 99 -0.63 -21.70 -0.91
N ILE A 100 -0.66 -21.05 -2.08
CA ILE A 100 -0.19 -19.66 -2.28
C ILE A 100 -1.37 -18.68 -2.18
N THR A 101 -2.51 -19.05 -2.76
CA THR A 101 -3.70 -18.19 -2.81
C THR A 101 -4.30 -17.92 -1.43
N ILE A 102 -4.29 -18.91 -0.53
CA ILE A 102 -4.83 -18.74 0.83
C ILE A 102 -4.05 -17.69 1.63
N PRO A 103 -2.72 -17.78 1.79
CA PRO A 103 -1.94 -16.72 2.44
C PRO A 103 -2.12 -15.35 1.79
N LEU A 104 -2.18 -15.29 0.45
CA LEU A 104 -2.40 -14.05 -0.28
C LEU A 104 -3.73 -13.40 0.12
N LEU A 105 -4.82 -14.17 0.12
CA LEU A 105 -6.14 -13.69 0.53
C LEU A 105 -6.19 -13.27 2.00
N ILE A 106 -5.50 -13.98 2.88
CA ILE A 106 -5.40 -13.62 4.30
C ILE A 106 -4.74 -12.24 4.43
N ILE A 107 -3.61 -12.01 3.76
CA ILE A 107 -2.91 -10.72 3.80
C ILE A 107 -3.79 -9.60 3.23
N THR A 108 -4.44 -9.86 2.08
CA THR A 108 -5.38 -8.92 1.47
C THR A 108 -6.50 -8.53 2.43
N LEU A 109 -7.12 -9.51 3.10
CA LEU A 109 -8.20 -9.29 4.05
C LEU A 109 -7.72 -8.48 5.27
N LEU A 110 -6.59 -8.87 5.86
CA LEU A 110 -5.99 -8.17 7.00
C LEU A 110 -5.67 -6.71 6.68
N THR A 111 -5.18 -6.45 5.47
CA THR A 111 -4.86 -5.11 4.99
C THR A 111 -6.09 -4.20 4.94
N ILE A 112 -7.24 -4.73 4.54
CA ILE A 112 -8.51 -3.99 4.53
C ILE A 112 -9.05 -3.83 5.96
N ILE A 113 -9.07 -4.91 6.75
CA ILE A 113 -9.57 -4.88 8.13
C ILE A 113 -8.84 -3.83 8.96
N PHE A 114 -7.51 -3.83 8.92
CA PHE A 114 -6.73 -2.86 9.67
C PHE A 114 -6.73 -1.45 9.05
N GLY A 115 -6.98 -1.35 7.75
CA GLY A 115 -7.23 -0.06 7.11
C GLY A 115 -8.50 0.63 7.61
N ILE A 116 -9.58 -0.14 7.76
CA ILE A 116 -10.89 0.35 8.23
C ILE A 116 -10.92 0.50 9.76
N TYR A 117 -10.33 -0.44 10.50
CA TYR A 117 -10.30 -0.47 11.96
C TYR A 117 -8.87 -0.34 12.51
N PRO A 118 -8.23 0.85 12.36
CA PRO A 118 -6.85 1.06 12.82
C PRO A 118 -6.70 0.98 14.35
N ASN A 119 -7.78 1.21 15.09
CA ASN A 119 -7.79 1.21 16.56
C ASN A 119 -7.31 -0.12 17.16
N LEU A 120 -7.49 -1.24 16.45
CA LEU A 120 -7.02 -2.57 16.86
C LEU A 120 -5.49 -2.61 17.08
N PHE A 121 -4.74 -1.81 16.33
CA PHE A 121 -3.28 -1.73 16.39
C PHE A 121 -2.82 -0.55 17.25
N THR A 122 -3.44 0.61 17.05
CA THR A 122 -3.08 1.87 17.71
C THR A 122 -3.27 1.81 19.22
N GLU A 123 -4.34 1.20 19.73
CA GLU A 123 -4.61 1.10 21.18
C GLU A 123 -3.61 0.20 21.93
N LYS A 124 -3.04 -0.81 21.26
CA LYS A 124 -2.07 -1.72 21.88
C LYS A 124 -0.64 -1.17 21.84
N LEU A 125 -0.28 -0.40 20.80
CA LEU A 125 1.10 0.04 20.57
C LEU A 125 1.42 1.43 21.10
N LEU A 126 0.47 2.37 21.05
CA LEU A 126 0.68 3.70 21.63
C LEU A 126 1.09 3.67 23.10
N PRO A 127 0.46 2.88 24.01
CA PRO A 127 0.88 2.86 25.40
C PRO A 127 2.29 2.29 25.60
N LEU A 128 2.70 1.29 24.82
CA LEU A 128 4.05 0.70 24.88
C LEU A 128 5.14 1.64 24.35
N THR A 129 4.80 2.50 23.41
CA THR A 129 5.72 3.49 22.83
C THR A 129 5.83 4.69 23.77
N TYR A 130 4.70 5.15 24.31
CA TYR A 130 4.65 6.28 25.24
C TYR A 130 5.41 6.01 26.55
N SER A 131 5.42 4.78 27.06
CA SER A 131 6.18 4.40 28.25
C SER A 131 7.70 4.39 28.05
N ARG A 132 8.18 4.20 26.81
CA ARG A 132 9.63 4.19 26.49
C ARG A 132 10.21 5.56 26.17
N VAL A 133 9.40 6.52 25.71
CA VAL A 133 9.85 7.87 25.34
C VAL A 133 9.99 8.79 26.57
N ARG A 134 9.43 8.41 27.72
CA ARG A 134 9.55 9.12 29.01
C ARG A 134 10.62 8.58 29.96
N GLY A 135 11.33 7.51 29.58
CA GLY A 135 12.40 6.89 30.37
C GLY A 135 13.78 7.41 30.01
#